data_AF-A0AAT9PII1-F1
#
_entry.id   AF-A0AAT9PII1-F1
#
_cell.length_a   1.000
_cell.length_b   1.000
_cell.length_c   1.000
_cell.angle_alpha   90.00
_cell.angle_beta   90.00
_cell.angle_gamma   90.00
#
_symmetry.space_group_name_H-M   'P 1'
#
loop_
_entity.id
_entity.type
_entity.pdbx_description
1 polymer ?
#
loop_
_entity_poly.entity_id
_entity_poly.type
_entity_poly.pdbx_seq_one_letter_code
_entity_poly.pdbx_strand_id
1 'polypeptide(L)'
;MESAFGMILLWLDNSLYTISLGRGYSYANSYADMDFGFDIAEIIYNEKSIEVKSAKFFKQSKSKSLTQYNVNSYVTPEIGESNELLVSKINIDEKYSKFLLSKYEDKMNFSSSVKISVNSYKPQNIIDIIHELHYIYKNEKKSGTLPRMTFLKNNEDNQPMFSDLNKGLLEAIKMGSVSVSLSYYIEEDGTIFINPAKDDQVEIIYDKKTRKLDSYSIESIGEMLKELKCTDITKVSIKPVSNRNRKVKLLKILDYSINYRGKEFCLYRGKWASFNQSYIDFIEKGIVQVNKCTSFYSEYNLTEKVLKKGRKIQTSNKNEYDQVNYAEYPFNLYLKDTYNFIFLDRKNDHEYFKNVEFADLYDEQEQALIHVKIGSTPDIRYCIQQSLHSAEIFNTQSDVLKVYGVNRVKKVAMLLVLQTKNLIGKDGLVDFSKNNSIYLKIEIIDWLTKIRMLGYIPEILISRDLTKSKDKKKND
;
A
#
# COMPACT_ATOMS: atom_id res chain seq x y z
N MET A 1 -38.74 13.87 -15.98
CA MET A 1 -37.72 13.19 -16.81
C MET A 1 -37.66 11.75 -16.33
N GLU A 2 -38.43 10.85 -16.94
CA GLU A 2 -38.39 9.43 -16.60
C GLU A 2 -37.02 8.89 -16.99
N SER A 3 -36.21 8.44 -16.01
CA SER A 3 -34.95 7.78 -16.33
C SER A 3 -35.30 6.39 -16.86
N ALA A 4 -35.10 6.16 -18.16
CA ALA A 4 -35.29 4.85 -18.76
C ALA A 4 -34.56 3.77 -17.92
N PHE A 5 -35.28 2.72 -17.57
CA PHE A 5 -34.74 1.51 -16.96
C PHE A 5 -34.85 0.40 -18.01
N GLY A 6 -33.70 -0.05 -18.50
CA GLY A 6 -33.66 -1.10 -19.52
C GLY A 6 -32.27 -1.69 -19.64
N MET A 7 -32.21 -2.94 -20.06
CA MET A 7 -30.96 -3.64 -20.38
C MET A 7 -31.19 -4.42 -21.67
N ILE A 8 -30.26 -4.31 -22.61
CA ILE A 8 -30.22 -5.19 -23.78
C ILE A 8 -29.18 -6.26 -23.49
N LEU A 9 -29.59 -7.51 -23.60
CA LEU A 9 -28.74 -8.67 -23.37
C LEU A 9 -28.31 -9.23 -24.73
N LEU A 10 -27.01 -9.43 -24.92
CA LEU A 10 -26.45 -10.02 -26.13
C LEU A 10 -25.58 -11.21 -25.76
N TRP A 11 -25.93 -12.36 -26.30
CA TRP A 11 -25.15 -13.59 -26.19
C TRP A 11 -24.19 -13.69 -27.38
N LEU A 12 -22.90 -13.77 -27.10
CA LEU A 12 -21.84 -14.04 -28.07
C LEU A 12 -21.00 -15.21 -27.54
N ASP A 13 -21.02 -16.33 -28.27
CA ASP A 13 -20.46 -17.61 -27.83
C ASP A 13 -20.95 -17.98 -26.42
N ASN A 14 -20.05 -18.09 -25.44
CA ASN A 14 -20.34 -18.37 -24.02
C ASN A 14 -20.27 -17.10 -23.14
N SER A 15 -20.40 -15.92 -23.74
CA SER A 15 -20.29 -14.63 -23.05
C SER A 15 -21.58 -13.82 -23.17
N LEU A 16 -22.07 -13.33 -22.04
CA LEU A 16 -23.23 -12.45 -21.98
C LEU A 16 -22.77 -11.00 -21.83
N TYR A 17 -23.07 -10.18 -22.83
CA TYR A 17 -22.87 -8.74 -22.81
C TYR A 17 -24.17 -8.02 -22.46
N THR A 18 -24.05 -6.88 -21.78
CA THR A 18 -25.21 -6.05 -21.44
C THR A 18 -24.99 -4.60 -21.88
N ILE A 19 -26.00 -4.03 -22.54
CA ILE A 19 -26.07 -2.59 -22.79
C ILE A 19 -27.07 -2.03 -21.80
N SER A 20 -26.57 -1.32 -20.80
CA SER A 20 -27.42 -0.71 -19.77
C SER A 20 -27.95 0.65 -20.20
N LEU A 21 -29.26 0.88 -20.03
CA LEU A 21 -29.93 2.16 -20.23
C LEU A 21 -30.32 2.74 -18.86
N GLY A 22 -29.89 3.98 -18.60
CA GLY A 22 -30.17 4.72 -17.37
C GLY A 22 -29.82 3.93 -16.09
N ARG A 23 -30.82 3.68 -15.23
CA ARG A 23 -30.62 2.97 -13.95
C ARG A 23 -30.27 1.49 -14.08
N GLY A 24 -30.41 0.91 -15.28
CA GLY A 24 -30.02 -0.48 -15.53
C GLY A 24 -28.52 -0.74 -15.27
N TYR A 25 -27.68 0.30 -15.35
CA TYR A 25 -26.23 0.16 -15.14
C TYR A 25 -25.91 -0.34 -13.73
N SER A 26 -26.52 0.25 -12.69
CA SER A 26 -26.25 -0.15 -11.30
C SER A 26 -26.57 -1.62 -11.03
N TYR A 27 -27.58 -2.15 -11.71
CA TYR A 27 -27.97 -3.56 -11.61
C TYR A 27 -27.04 -4.47 -12.43
N ALA A 28 -26.73 -4.10 -13.67
CA ALA A 28 -25.79 -4.86 -14.49
C ALA A 28 -24.39 -4.94 -13.84
N ASN A 29 -23.95 -3.82 -13.25
CA ASN A 29 -22.63 -3.70 -12.65
C ASN A 29 -22.41 -4.64 -11.44
N SER A 30 -23.45 -5.06 -10.71
CA SER A 30 -23.29 -6.01 -9.60
C SER A 30 -22.98 -7.44 -10.06
N TYR A 31 -23.21 -7.75 -11.34
CA TYR A 31 -22.96 -9.05 -11.94
C TYR A 31 -21.89 -9.00 -13.03
N ALA A 32 -21.43 -7.81 -13.40
CA ALA A 32 -20.47 -7.60 -14.46
C ALA A 32 -19.10 -8.16 -14.08
N ASP A 33 -18.35 -8.56 -15.10
CA ASP A 33 -16.92 -8.75 -14.96
C ASP A 33 -16.29 -7.38 -14.68
N MET A 34 -15.92 -7.14 -13.41
CA MET A 34 -15.36 -5.88 -12.95
C MET A 34 -14.04 -5.51 -13.62
N ASP A 35 -13.39 -6.46 -14.28
CA ASP A 35 -12.11 -6.29 -14.97
C ASP A 35 -12.26 -6.02 -16.47
N PHE A 36 -13.47 -6.20 -17.04
CA PHE A 36 -13.70 -6.21 -18.49
C PHE A 36 -13.25 -4.92 -19.20
N GLY A 37 -13.67 -3.76 -18.71
CA GLY A 37 -13.34 -2.50 -19.38
C GLY A 37 -11.84 -2.21 -19.36
N PHE A 38 -11.16 -2.48 -18.24
CA PHE A 38 -9.70 -2.36 -18.16
C PHE A 38 -8.98 -3.40 -19.02
N ASP A 39 -9.48 -4.63 -19.11
CA ASP A 39 -8.91 -5.66 -19.98
C ASP A 39 -8.97 -5.27 -21.46
N ILE A 40 -10.09 -4.68 -21.90
CA ILE A 40 -10.21 -4.10 -23.23
C ILE A 40 -9.23 -2.95 -23.39
N ALA A 41 -9.16 -2.06 -22.39
CA ALA A 41 -8.26 -0.91 -22.46
C ALA A 41 -6.83 -1.37 -22.74
N GLU A 42 -6.31 -2.32 -21.97
CA GLU A 42 -4.96 -2.90 -22.12
C GLU A 42 -4.66 -3.45 -23.53
N ILE A 43 -5.65 -3.58 -24.41
CA ILE A 43 -5.44 -3.96 -25.80
C ILE A 43 -5.47 -2.74 -26.73
N ILE A 44 -6.37 -1.78 -26.50
CA ILE A 44 -6.69 -0.72 -27.49
C ILE A 44 -6.47 0.71 -27.00
N TYR A 45 -6.03 0.97 -25.77
CA TYR A 45 -5.89 2.36 -25.30
C TYR A 45 -4.67 3.05 -25.96
N ASN A 46 -4.78 4.37 -26.16
CA ASN A 46 -3.66 5.19 -26.58
C ASN A 46 -2.95 5.80 -25.35
N GLU A 47 -1.70 5.42 -25.12
CA GLU A 47 -0.86 5.89 -24.00
C GLU A 47 -0.74 7.40 -23.91
N LYS A 48 -0.70 8.10 -25.05
CA LYS A 48 -0.48 9.55 -25.11
C LYS A 48 -1.74 10.36 -24.80
N SER A 49 -2.91 9.72 -24.73
CA SER A 49 -4.19 10.41 -24.50
C SER A 49 -4.89 10.02 -23.19
N ILE A 50 -4.18 9.33 -22.31
CA ILE A 50 -4.70 8.90 -21.02
C ILE A 50 -5.08 10.10 -20.17
N GLU A 51 -6.32 10.13 -19.74
CA GLU A 51 -6.85 10.91 -18.63
C GLU A 51 -7.47 9.93 -17.63
N VAL A 52 -6.68 9.48 -16.66
CA VAL A 52 -7.26 8.68 -15.56
C VAL A 52 -8.02 9.63 -14.65
N LYS A 53 -9.27 9.30 -14.33
CA LYS A 53 -10.08 9.95 -13.29
C LYS A 53 -10.31 8.92 -12.19
N SER A 54 -9.54 9.00 -11.12
CA SER A 54 -9.90 8.30 -9.88
C SER A 54 -10.86 9.18 -9.09
N ALA A 55 -11.98 8.62 -8.63
CA ALA A 55 -12.80 9.23 -7.59
C ALA A 55 -12.61 8.41 -6.32
N LYS A 56 -11.69 8.81 -5.44
CA LYS A 56 -11.60 8.25 -4.09
C LYS A 56 -12.70 8.88 -3.24
N PHE A 57 -13.69 8.08 -2.84
CA PHE A 57 -14.67 8.51 -1.85
C PHE A 57 -14.12 8.20 -0.46
N PHE A 58 -13.50 9.18 0.20
CA PHE A 58 -13.27 9.09 1.63
C PHE A 58 -14.62 9.28 2.34
N LYS A 59 -15.10 8.23 3.02
CA LYS A 59 -16.31 8.35 3.85
C LYS A 59 -16.09 9.43 4.90
N GLN A 60 -17.04 10.37 4.95
CA GLN A 60 -17.22 11.51 5.86
C GLN A 60 -16.63 12.89 5.48
N SER A 61 -15.82 13.02 4.43
CA SER A 61 -15.61 14.35 3.81
C SER A 61 -15.55 14.22 2.29
N LYS A 62 -16.48 14.91 1.61
CA LYS A 62 -16.52 14.98 0.14
C LYS A 62 -15.31 15.76 -0.37
N SER A 63 -14.16 15.13 -0.52
CA SER A 63 -13.12 15.61 -1.43
C SER A 63 -13.19 14.78 -2.71
N LYS A 64 -13.70 15.38 -3.78
CA LYS A 64 -13.43 14.88 -5.14
C LYS A 64 -11.95 15.19 -5.38
N SER A 65 -11.03 14.27 -5.09
CA SER A 65 -9.68 14.41 -5.63
C SER A 65 -9.75 14.01 -7.11
N LEU A 66 -9.71 15.00 -7.99
CA LEU A 66 -9.47 14.76 -9.41
C LEU A 66 -7.98 14.44 -9.55
N THR A 67 -7.59 13.19 -9.37
CA THR A 67 -6.20 12.80 -9.63
C THR A 67 -6.01 12.77 -11.15
N GLN A 68 -5.64 13.91 -11.73
CA GLN A 68 -5.08 13.96 -13.07
C GLN A 68 -3.73 13.28 -12.99
N TYR A 69 -3.70 12.03 -13.40
CA TYR A 69 -2.46 11.30 -13.46
C TYR A 69 -1.69 11.70 -14.72
N ASN A 70 -0.52 12.31 -14.52
CA ASN A 70 0.51 12.33 -15.55
C ASN A 70 1.04 10.90 -15.74
N VAL A 71 1.64 10.63 -16.91
CA VAL A 71 2.18 9.36 -17.47
C VAL A 71 2.90 8.39 -16.50
N ASN A 72 3.17 8.78 -15.25
CA ASN A 72 3.84 8.02 -14.20
C ASN A 72 2.89 7.55 -13.07
N SER A 73 1.71 7.02 -13.38
CA SER A 73 0.72 6.59 -12.39
C SER A 73 0.24 5.15 -12.57
N TYR A 74 -0.26 4.53 -11.51
CA TYR A 74 -0.84 3.19 -11.54
C TYR A 74 -2.34 3.18 -11.20
N VAL A 75 -3.04 2.15 -11.66
CA VAL A 75 -4.46 1.88 -11.41
C VAL A 75 -4.55 0.83 -10.30
N THR A 76 -5.26 1.15 -9.22
CA THR A 76 -5.56 0.22 -8.12
C THR A 76 -7.06 0.00 -8.04
N PRO A 77 -7.58 -1.15 -8.49
CA PRO A 77 -8.99 -1.43 -8.27
C PRO A 77 -9.23 -1.69 -6.78
N GLU A 78 -9.48 -0.66 -5.97
CA GLU A 78 -9.96 -0.86 -4.61
C GLU A 78 -11.40 -1.38 -4.68
N ILE A 79 -11.55 -2.66 -4.33
CA ILE A 79 -12.83 -3.35 -4.28
C ILE A 79 -13.77 -2.64 -3.32
N GLY A 80 -14.88 -2.13 -3.86
CA GLY A 80 -16.09 -1.79 -3.12
C GLY A 80 -16.57 -0.36 -3.29
N GLU A 81 -15.67 0.62 -3.45
CA GLU A 81 -16.05 2.04 -3.51
C GLU A 81 -15.21 2.90 -4.48
N SER A 82 -14.20 2.33 -5.14
CA SER A 82 -13.41 3.07 -6.14
C SER A 82 -14.00 2.92 -7.55
N ASN A 83 -14.63 3.97 -8.06
CA ASN A 83 -14.96 4.09 -9.47
C ASN A 83 -13.69 4.60 -10.19
N GLU A 84 -12.66 3.76 -10.29
CA GLU A 84 -11.52 4.09 -11.14
C GLU A 84 -11.98 4.05 -12.61
N LEU A 85 -11.79 5.16 -13.29
CA LEU A 85 -12.19 5.37 -14.67
C LEU A 85 -10.95 5.74 -15.48
N LEU A 86 -10.54 4.88 -16.41
CA LEU A 86 -9.56 5.23 -17.42
C LEU A 86 -10.28 5.88 -18.59
N VAL A 87 -9.96 7.13 -18.91
CA VAL A 87 -10.49 7.82 -20.10
C VAL A 87 -9.35 7.96 -21.10
N SER A 88 -9.48 7.42 -22.30
CA SER A 88 -8.44 7.58 -23.33
C SER A 88 -9.03 7.48 -24.73
N LYS A 89 -8.33 8.05 -25.72
CA LYS A 89 -8.56 7.64 -27.10
C LYS A 89 -8.10 6.20 -27.28
N ILE A 90 -8.57 5.57 -28.34
CA ILE A 90 -8.12 4.24 -28.71
C ILE A 90 -7.06 4.29 -29.81
N ASN A 91 -6.15 3.34 -29.77
CA ASN A 91 -5.16 3.03 -30.79
C ASN A 91 -5.38 1.57 -31.17
N ILE A 92 -5.93 1.36 -32.36
CA ILE A 92 -6.25 0.03 -32.87
C ILE A 92 -5.22 -0.32 -33.94
N ASP A 93 -4.69 -1.55 -33.86
CA ASP A 93 -3.75 -2.09 -34.85
C ASP A 93 -4.31 -2.01 -36.27
N GLU A 94 -3.45 -1.69 -37.24
CA GLU A 94 -3.80 -1.50 -38.65
C GLU A 94 -4.53 -2.72 -39.26
N LYS A 95 -4.26 -3.93 -38.75
CA LYS A 95 -4.98 -5.16 -39.15
C LYS A 95 -6.49 -5.08 -38.91
N TYR A 96 -6.95 -4.18 -38.03
CA TYR A 96 -8.35 -3.92 -37.71
C TYR A 96 -8.89 -2.62 -38.32
N SER A 97 -8.20 -2.06 -39.33
CA SER A 97 -8.64 -0.85 -40.06
C SER A 97 -10.06 -0.93 -40.67
N LYS A 98 -10.63 -2.14 -40.80
CA LYS A 98 -12.01 -2.35 -41.27
C LYS A 98 -13.06 -2.26 -40.15
N PHE A 99 -12.66 -2.35 -38.88
CA PHE A 99 -13.55 -2.28 -37.74
C PHE A 99 -14.16 -0.89 -37.60
N LEU A 100 -15.41 -0.80 -37.16
CA LEU A 100 -16.05 0.47 -36.80
C LEU A 100 -15.27 1.18 -35.71
N LEU A 101 -14.72 0.42 -34.75
CA LEU A 101 -13.86 0.97 -33.70
C LEU A 101 -12.66 1.75 -34.25
N SER A 102 -12.07 1.36 -35.39
CA SER A 102 -10.92 2.09 -35.97
C SER A 102 -11.23 3.52 -36.39
N LYS A 103 -12.52 3.84 -36.58
CA LYS A 103 -13.04 5.16 -36.97
C LYS A 103 -13.51 5.99 -35.77
N TYR A 104 -13.44 5.44 -34.55
CA TYR A 104 -13.89 6.14 -33.36
C TYR A 104 -12.78 7.06 -32.83
N GLU A 105 -13.00 8.38 -32.93
CA GLU A 105 -11.98 9.40 -32.61
C GLU A 105 -12.09 9.96 -31.18
N ASP A 106 -13.27 9.83 -30.58
CA ASP A 106 -13.56 10.31 -29.24
C ASP A 106 -12.84 9.47 -28.18
N LYS A 107 -12.84 9.97 -26.94
CA LYS A 107 -12.36 9.16 -25.82
C LYS A 107 -13.39 8.10 -25.43
N MET A 108 -12.89 6.93 -25.08
CA MET A 108 -13.64 5.89 -24.41
C MET A 108 -13.37 5.95 -22.92
N ASN A 109 -14.34 5.52 -22.12
CA ASN A 109 -14.13 5.32 -20.69
C ASN A 109 -14.13 3.82 -20.39
N PHE A 110 -13.14 3.40 -19.61
CA PHE A 110 -12.88 2.02 -19.26
C PHE A 110 -12.94 1.88 -17.73
N SER A 111 -13.77 0.97 -17.25
CA SER A 111 -13.92 0.59 -15.84
C SER A 111 -14.31 -0.90 -15.75
N SER A 112 -15.31 -1.25 -14.94
CA SER A 112 -16.08 -2.50 -15.08
C SER A 112 -16.87 -2.60 -16.39
N SER A 113 -16.94 -1.51 -17.16
CA SER A 113 -17.60 -1.46 -18.46
C SER A 113 -16.79 -0.63 -19.45
N VAL A 114 -17.14 -0.75 -20.74
CA VAL A 114 -16.66 0.14 -21.80
C VAL A 114 -17.78 1.13 -22.12
N LYS A 115 -17.52 2.42 -21.92
CA LYS A 115 -18.47 3.49 -22.23
C LYS A 115 -17.96 4.32 -23.39
N ILE A 116 -18.74 4.28 -24.47
CA ILE A 116 -18.55 5.10 -25.67
C ILE A 116 -19.55 6.25 -25.67
N SER A 117 -19.14 7.42 -26.15
CA SER A 117 -20.00 8.59 -26.35
C SER A 117 -20.25 8.73 -27.83
N VAL A 118 -21.52 8.75 -28.23
CA VAL A 118 -21.90 8.61 -29.63
C VAL A 118 -23.05 9.58 -29.90
N ASN A 119 -22.88 10.43 -30.91
CA ASN A 119 -23.91 11.40 -31.27
C ASN A 119 -25.10 10.72 -31.98
N SER A 120 -24.82 9.69 -32.79
CA SER A 120 -25.83 8.88 -33.44
C SER A 120 -25.27 7.52 -33.86
N TYR A 121 -25.98 6.44 -33.53
CA TYR A 121 -25.71 5.11 -34.10
C TYR A 121 -26.98 4.41 -34.54
N LYS A 122 -26.83 3.57 -35.57
CA LYS A 122 -27.83 2.56 -35.91
C LYS A 122 -27.68 1.37 -34.92
N PRO A 123 -28.76 0.67 -34.55
CA PRO A 123 -28.67 -0.51 -33.68
C PRO A 123 -27.62 -1.53 -34.15
N GLN A 124 -27.48 -1.73 -35.47
CA GLN A 124 -26.47 -2.62 -36.04
C GLN A 124 -25.05 -2.22 -35.64
N ASN A 125 -24.71 -0.93 -35.70
CA ASN A 125 -23.37 -0.45 -35.31
C ASN A 125 -23.04 -0.77 -33.85
N ILE A 126 -24.04 -0.76 -32.96
CA ILE A 126 -23.84 -1.08 -31.55
C ILE A 126 -23.52 -2.58 -31.39
N ILE A 127 -24.23 -3.44 -32.13
CA ILE A 127 -23.97 -4.88 -32.16
C ILE A 127 -22.57 -5.16 -32.73
N ASP A 128 -22.23 -4.50 -33.84
CA ASP A 128 -20.92 -4.62 -34.50
C ASP A 128 -19.79 -4.21 -33.55
N ILE A 129 -19.92 -3.09 -32.84
CA ILE A 129 -18.93 -2.66 -31.83
C ILE A 129 -18.76 -3.70 -30.72
N ILE A 130 -19.84 -4.28 -30.21
CA ILE A 130 -19.75 -5.32 -29.18
C ILE A 130 -19.05 -6.57 -29.73
N HIS A 131 -19.37 -6.96 -30.96
CA HIS A 131 -18.72 -8.08 -31.63
C HIS A 131 -17.22 -7.82 -31.88
N GLU A 132 -16.85 -6.61 -32.30
CA GLU A 132 -15.45 -6.20 -32.48
C GLU A 132 -14.70 -6.20 -31.14
N LEU A 133 -15.28 -5.64 -30.08
CA LEU A 133 -14.70 -5.69 -28.74
C LEU A 133 -14.55 -7.13 -28.23
N HIS A 134 -15.55 -7.99 -28.45
CA HIS A 134 -15.48 -9.42 -28.11
C HIS A 134 -14.35 -10.13 -28.86
N TYR A 135 -14.24 -9.87 -30.17
CA TYR A 135 -13.21 -10.44 -31.02
C TYR A 135 -11.82 -10.03 -30.54
N ILE A 136 -11.60 -8.74 -30.30
CA ILE A 136 -10.32 -8.21 -29.80
C ILE A 136 -10.01 -8.83 -28.43
N TYR A 137 -10.96 -8.84 -27.50
CA TYR A 137 -10.79 -9.41 -26.16
C TYR A 137 -10.35 -10.87 -26.15
N LYS A 138 -10.85 -11.68 -27.09
CA LYS A 138 -10.52 -13.11 -27.19
C LYS A 138 -9.21 -13.39 -27.92
N ASN A 139 -8.88 -12.60 -28.94
CA ASN A 139 -7.82 -12.95 -29.90
C ASN A 139 -6.53 -12.15 -29.71
N GLU A 140 -6.60 -10.99 -29.06
CA GLU A 140 -5.43 -10.15 -28.86
C GLU A 140 -4.82 -10.34 -27.47
N LYS A 141 -3.50 -10.19 -27.42
CA LYS A 141 -2.80 -10.14 -26.14
C LYS A 141 -2.94 -8.75 -25.55
N LYS A 142 -3.17 -8.71 -24.24
CA LYS A 142 -3.04 -7.49 -23.44
C LYS A 142 -1.59 -7.00 -23.56
N SER A 143 -1.38 -5.93 -24.32
CA SER A 143 -0.08 -5.35 -24.64
C SER A 143 0.17 -4.01 -23.92
N GLY A 144 -0.85 -3.52 -23.23
CA GLY A 144 -0.87 -2.22 -22.58
C GLY A 144 0.15 -2.10 -21.45
N THR A 145 0.81 -0.95 -21.39
CA THR A 145 1.71 -0.53 -20.31
C THR A 145 0.97 -0.05 -19.06
N LEU A 146 -0.35 -0.22 -18.96
CA LEU A 146 -1.13 0.24 -17.82
C LEU A 146 -0.76 -0.56 -16.57
N PRO A 147 -0.13 0.04 -15.55
CA PRO A 147 0.20 -0.67 -14.33
C PRO A 147 -1.09 -1.10 -13.62
N ARG A 148 -1.33 -2.40 -13.48
CA ARG A 148 -2.54 -2.93 -12.82
C ARG A 148 -2.28 -4.05 -11.83
N MET A 149 -3.03 -3.98 -10.73
CA MET A 149 -3.25 -5.08 -9.79
C MET A 149 -4.59 -5.75 -10.10
N THR A 150 -4.60 -7.07 -10.32
CA THR A 150 -5.80 -7.86 -10.59
C THR A 150 -6.04 -8.82 -9.43
N PHE A 151 -7.18 -8.69 -8.76
CA PHE A 151 -7.58 -9.62 -7.72
C PHE A 151 -8.01 -10.95 -8.31
N LEU A 152 -7.62 -12.04 -7.65
CA LEU A 152 -8.10 -13.35 -8.02
C LEU A 152 -9.61 -13.44 -7.77
N LYS A 153 -10.37 -13.73 -8.82
CA LYS A 153 -11.84 -13.85 -8.76
C LYS A 153 -12.24 -15.10 -7.99
N ASN A 154 -13.10 -14.95 -7.00
CA ASN A 154 -13.65 -16.06 -6.23
C ASN A 154 -14.77 -16.77 -7.01
N ASN A 155 -14.39 -17.61 -7.97
CA ASN A 155 -15.29 -18.46 -8.76
C ASN A 155 -14.85 -19.94 -8.66
N GLU A 156 -15.66 -20.86 -9.19
CA GLU A 156 -15.40 -22.31 -9.12
C GLU A 156 -14.05 -22.68 -9.77
N ASP A 157 -13.77 -22.12 -10.95
CA ASP A 157 -12.53 -22.39 -11.71
C ASP A 157 -11.25 -22.02 -10.94
N ASN A 158 -11.31 -20.95 -10.14
CA ASN A 158 -10.15 -20.48 -9.37
C ASN A 158 -10.03 -21.14 -7.98
N GLN A 159 -11.00 -21.94 -7.52
CA GLN A 159 -10.92 -22.59 -6.20
C GLN A 159 -9.67 -23.47 -6.01
N PRO A 160 -9.25 -24.28 -6.99
CA PRO A 160 -8.01 -25.05 -6.87
C PRO A 160 -6.81 -24.13 -6.67
N MET A 161 -6.77 -23.00 -7.39
CA MET A 161 -5.67 -22.04 -7.28
C MET A 161 -5.67 -21.33 -5.92
N PHE A 162 -6.84 -20.93 -5.40
CA PHE A 162 -6.95 -20.41 -4.03
C PHE A 162 -6.44 -21.41 -3.00
N SER A 163 -6.79 -22.69 -3.15
CA SER A 163 -6.36 -23.75 -2.25
C SER A 163 -4.84 -23.90 -2.25
N ASP A 164 -4.22 -23.95 -3.43
CA ASP A 164 -2.76 -24.05 -3.59
C ASP A 164 -2.03 -22.85 -2.99
N LEU A 165 -2.50 -21.63 -3.29
CA LEU A 165 -1.91 -20.39 -2.77
C LEU A 165 -2.01 -20.32 -1.24
N ASN A 166 -3.18 -20.64 -0.67
CA ASN A 166 -3.40 -20.68 0.77
C ASN A 166 -2.55 -21.75 1.46
N LYS A 167 -2.37 -22.91 0.83
CA LYS A 167 -1.49 -23.97 1.31
C LYS A 167 -0.03 -23.54 1.30
N GLY A 168 0.43 -22.92 0.21
CA GLY A 168 1.78 -22.36 0.10
C GLY A 168 2.07 -21.34 1.19
N LEU A 169 1.13 -20.42 1.43
CA LEU A 169 1.21 -19.46 2.53
C LEU A 169 1.28 -20.13 3.90
N LEU A 170 0.40 -21.10 4.17
CA LEU A 170 0.37 -21.80 5.46
C LEU A 170 1.70 -22.51 5.76
N GLU A 171 2.26 -23.21 4.76
CA GLU A 171 3.56 -23.88 4.90
C GLU A 171 4.70 -22.87 5.05
N ALA A 172 4.67 -21.76 4.31
CA ALA A 172 5.65 -20.69 4.46
C ALA A 172 5.66 -20.08 5.87
N ILE A 173 4.48 -19.86 6.48
CA ILE A 173 4.37 -19.37 7.87
C ILE A 173 4.93 -20.41 8.85
N LYS A 174 4.52 -21.68 8.71
CA LYS A 174 5.01 -22.77 9.58
C LYS A 174 6.54 -22.93 9.48
N MET A 175 7.11 -22.73 8.31
CA MET A 175 8.56 -22.84 8.09
C MET A 175 9.34 -21.58 8.51
N GLY A 176 8.66 -20.48 8.88
CA GLY A 176 9.32 -19.21 9.17
C GLY A 176 9.99 -18.61 7.93
N SER A 177 9.36 -18.75 6.76
CA SER A 177 9.90 -18.26 5.49
C SER A 177 10.04 -16.74 5.50
N VAL A 178 11.18 -16.24 5.03
CA VAL A 178 11.46 -14.80 4.84
C VAL A 178 10.55 -14.12 3.81
N SER A 179 9.80 -14.89 3.03
CA SER A 179 8.82 -14.37 2.07
C SER A 179 7.48 -13.98 2.70
N VAL A 180 7.27 -14.32 3.98
CA VAL A 180 6.09 -13.90 4.76
C VAL A 180 6.51 -12.79 5.73
N SER A 181 5.68 -11.76 5.83
CA SER A 181 5.83 -10.72 6.84
C SER A 181 4.49 -10.37 7.48
N LEU A 182 4.54 -9.84 8.70
CA LEU A 182 3.36 -9.36 9.41
C LEU A 182 3.16 -7.87 9.17
N SER A 183 1.93 -7.52 8.83
CA SER A 183 1.41 -6.16 8.94
C SER A 183 0.96 -5.93 10.37
N TYR A 184 1.62 -4.99 11.05
CA TYR A 184 1.22 -4.57 12.39
C TYR A 184 0.15 -3.50 12.34
N TYR A 185 -0.42 -3.24 11.17
CA TYR A 185 -1.55 -2.34 11.04
C TYR A 185 -2.59 -2.82 10.05
N ILE A 186 -3.81 -2.35 10.29
CA ILE A 186 -4.99 -2.60 9.47
C ILE A 186 -5.70 -1.27 9.30
N GLU A 187 -6.01 -0.92 8.06
CA GLU A 187 -6.94 0.16 7.75
C GLU A 187 -8.35 -0.42 7.69
N GLU A 188 -9.24 0.08 8.52
CA GLU A 188 -10.66 -0.31 8.55
C GLU A 188 -11.51 0.94 8.79
N ASP A 189 -12.51 1.17 7.93
CA ASP A 189 -13.40 2.34 7.95
C ASP A 189 -12.69 3.72 7.99
N GLY A 190 -11.55 3.83 7.30
CA GLY A 190 -10.75 5.07 7.26
C GLY A 190 -9.92 5.33 8.53
N THR A 191 -9.89 4.37 9.45
CA THR A 191 -9.05 4.41 10.65
C THR A 191 -7.92 3.39 10.54
N ILE A 192 -6.69 3.85 10.82
CA ILE A 192 -5.52 2.97 10.89
C ILE A 192 -5.42 2.46 12.31
N PHE A 193 -5.36 1.14 12.44
CA PHE A 193 -5.18 0.48 13.71
C PHE A 193 -3.87 -0.26 13.76
N ILE A 194 -3.11 -0.06 14.84
CA ILE A 194 -1.91 -0.83 15.12
C ILE A 194 -2.30 -2.07 15.93
N ASN A 195 -1.95 -3.26 15.45
CA ASN A 195 -2.17 -4.53 16.12
C ASN A 195 -0.85 -5.32 16.20
N PRO A 196 -0.44 -5.75 17.41
CA PRO A 196 -0.98 -5.37 18.72
C PRO A 196 -0.70 -3.90 19.06
N ALA A 197 -1.52 -3.30 19.92
CA ALA A 197 -1.12 -2.09 20.62
C ALA A 197 0.18 -2.37 21.40
N LYS A 198 1.03 -1.36 21.58
CA LYS A 198 2.34 -1.52 22.26
C LYS A 198 2.13 -2.25 23.60
N ASP A 199 2.84 -3.37 23.78
CA ASP A 199 2.79 -4.29 24.93
C ASP A 199 1.51 -5.15 25.10
N ASP A 200 0.57 -5.13 24.16
CA ASP A 200 -0.61 -6.00 24.21
C ASP A 200 -0.28 -7.44 23.77
N GLN A 201 -0.79 -8.42 24.52
CA GLN A 201 -0.70 -9.82 24.14
C GLN A 201 -1.71 -10.12 23.03
N VAL A 202 -1.36 -11.05 22.14
CA VAL A 202 -2.24 -11.46 21.03
C VAL A 202 -2.67 -12.91 21.24
N GLU A 203 -3.95 -13.17 20.98
CA GLU A 203 -4.50 -14.51 20.92
C GLU A 203 -4.76 -14.91 19.46
N ILE A 204 -4.36 -16.13 19.10
CA ILE A 204 -4.73 -16.77 17.84
C ILE A 204 -5.95 -17.67 18.06
N ILE A 205 -6.84 -17.69 17.07
CA ILE A 205 -8.08 -18.43 17.07
C ILE A 205 -8.13 -19.33 15.84
N TYR A 206 -8.30 -20.63 16.06
CA TYR A 206 -8.53 -21.62 15.03
C TYR A 206 -9.42 -22.73 15.60
N ASP A 207 -10.46 -23.11 14.85
CA ASP A 207 -11.38 -24.20 15.20
C ASP A 207 -11.90 -24.15 16.66
N LYS A 208 -12.47 -23.00 17.05
CA LYS A 208 -12.97 -22.67 18.41
C LYS A 208 -11.91 -22.70 19.53
N LYS A 209 -10.67 -23.08 19.26
CA LYS A 209 -9.56 -22.99 20.20
C LYS A 209 -8.97 -21.59 20.15
N THR A 210 -8.69 -21.06 21.34
CA THR A 210 -7.99 -19.79 21.51
C THR A 210 -6.69 -20.07 22.26
N ARG A 211 -5.58 -19.53 21.75
CA ARG A 211 -4.25 -19.68 22.34
C ARG A 211 -3.55 -18.34 22.36
N LYS A 212 -2.82 -18.05 23.43
CA LYS A 212 -1.96 -16.88 23.51
C LYS A 212 -0.70 -17.12 22.69
N LEU A 213 -0.24 -16.08 22.00
CA LEU A 213 1.06 -16.06 21.34
C LEU A 213 2.11 -15.53 22.30
N ASP A 214 3.31 -16.11 22.26
CA ASP A 214 4.45 -15.65 23.05
C ASP A 214 4.96 -14.30 22.57
N SER A 215 4.91 -14.09 21.25
CA SER A 215 5.16 -12.81 20.62
C SER A 215 4.32 -12.65 19.37
N TYR A 216 4.06 -11.40 18.98
CA TYR A 216 3.47 -11.13 17.68
C TYR A 216 4.57 -11.15 16.62
N SER A 217 4.89 -12.35 16.12
CA SER A 217 5.94 -12.62 15.13
C SER A 217 5.51 -13.77 14.22
N ILE A 218 6.09 -13.87 13.01
CA ILE A 218 5.76 -14.97 12.08
C ILE A 218 6.19 -16.30 12.68
N GLU A 219 7.30 -16.33 13.40
CA GLU A 219 7.85 -17.50 14.07
C GLU A 219 6.88 -18.02 15.13
N SER A 220 6.43 -17.17 16.05
CA SER A 220 5.49 -17.57 17.12
C SER A 220 4.13 -17.98 16.55
N ILE A 221 3.65 -17.29 15.50
CA ILE A 221 2.43 -17.70 14.79
C ILE A 221 2.63 -19.07 14.13
N GLY A 222 3.76 -19.30 13.46
CA GLY A 222 4.07 -20.55 12.79
C GLY A 222 4.15 -21.74 13.73
N GLU A 223 4.79 -21.59 14.88
CA GLU A 223 4.83 -22.60 15.95
C GLU A 223 3.41 -22.91 16.45
N MET A 224 2.63 -21.89 16.77
CA MET A 224 1.28 -22.06 17.26
C MET A 224 0.35 -22.72 16.21
N LEU A 225 0.51 -22.41 14.93
CA LEU A 225 -0.24 -23.06 13.85
C LEU A 225 0.13 -24.55 13.68
N LYS A 226 1.39 -24.94 13.97
CA LYS A 226 1.79 -26.36 14.03
C LYS A 226 1.11 -27.07 15.21
N GLU A 227 1.13 -26.46 16.40
CA GLU A 227 0.50 -27.02 17.61
C GLU A 227 -1.01 -27.22 17.43
N LEU A 228 -1.68 -26.23 16.83
CA LEU A 228 -3.11 -26.29 16.53
C LEU A 228 -3.45 -27.24 15.37
N LYS A 229 -2.45 -27.87 14.74
CA LYS A 229 -2.59 -28.72 13.54
C LYS A 229 -3.43 -28.04 12.46
N CYS A 230 -3.15 -26.76 12.22
CA CYS A 230 -3.90 -25.96 11.26
C CYS A 230 -3.71 -26.52 9.84
N THR A 231 -4.82 -26.73 9.14
CA THR A 231 -4.87 -27.20 7.74
C THR A 231 -5.39 -26.13 6.79
N ASP A 232 -6.04 -25.09 7.30
CA ASP A 232 -6.72 -24.06 6.52
C ASP A 232 -6.54 -22.67 7.14
N ILE A 233 -5.64 -21.88 6.54
CA ILE A 233 -5.28 -20.53 7.00
C ILE A 233 -6.45 -19.54 6.93
N THR A 234 -7.44 -19.77 6.06
CA THR A 234 -8.59 -18.86 5.87
C THR A 234 -9.50 -18.81 7.10
N LYS A 235 -9.44 -19.85 7.94
CA LYS A 235 -10.20 -19.98 9.20
C LYS A 235 -9.48 -19.33 10.38
N VAL A 236 -8.21 -18.97 10.24
CA VAL A 236 -7.42 -18.41 11.32
C VAL A 236 -7.75 -16.95 11.53
N SER A 237 -7.87 -16.56 12.79
CA SER A 237 -8.03 -15.17 13.20
C SER A 237 -7.11 -14.86 14.36
N ILE A 238 -6.84 -13.58 14.55
CA ILE A 238 -6.12 -13.06 15.70
C ILE A 238 -7.00 -12.03 16.42
N LYS A 239 -6.77 -11.82 17.70
CA LYS A 239 -7.37 -10.71 18.45
C LYS A 239 -6.41 -10.24 19.55
N PRO A 240 -6.40 -8.94 19.90
CA PRO A 240 -5.70 -8.47 21.08
C PRO A 240 -6.37 -8.98 22.36
N VAL A 241 -5.58 -9.25 23.41
CA VAL A 241 -6.11 -9.68 24.72
C VAL A 241 -6.86 -8.54 25.39
N SER A 242 -6.35 -7.30 25.27
CA SER A 242 -6.99 -6.10 25.83
C SER A 242 -8.35 -5.79 25.20
N ASN A 243 -8.54 -6.13 23.92
CA ASN A 243 -9.76 -5.83 23.16
C ASN A 243 -10.31 -7.09 22.47
N ARG A 244 -11.00 -7.92 23.25
CA ARG A 244 -11.56 -9.21 22.79
C ARG A 244 -12.59 -9.10 21.68
N ASN A 245 -13.24 -7.95 21.54
CA ASN A 245 -14.25 -7.72 20.48
C ASN A 245 -13.60 -7.52 19.11
N ARG A 246 -12.30 -7.24 19.07
CA ARG A 246 -11.58 -6.88 17.85
C ARG A 246 -10.88 -8.06 17.22
N LYS A 247 -11.68 -8.92 16.58
CA LYS A 247 -11.21 -10.12 15.88
C LYS A 247 -10.90 -9.81 14.42
N VAL A 248 -9.68 -10.12 13.98
CA VAL A 248 -9.22 -9.90 12.61
C VAL A 248 -8.78 -11.22 11.98
N LYS A 249 -9.11 -11.42 10.70
CA LYS A 249 -8.60 -12.56 9.92
C LYS A 249 -7.08 -12.46 9.77
N LEU A 250 -6.36 -13.55 10.03
CA LEU A 250 -4.90 -13.57 9.91
C LEU A 250 -4.44 -13.19 8.49
N LEU A 251 -5.18 -13.58 7.45
CA LEU A 251 -4.88 -13.18 6.08
C LEU A 251 -4.83 -11.65 5.88
N LYS A 252 -5.62 -10.86 6.61
CA LYS A 252 -5.63 -9.40 6.46
C LYS A 252 -4.35 -8.72 6.96
N ILE A 253 -3.57 -9.41 7.79
CA ILE A 253 -2.36 -8.88 8.44
C ILE A 253 -1.09 -9.58 7.96
N LEU A 254 -1.17 -10.40 6.92
CA LEU A 254 -0.02 -11.07 6.34
C LEU A 254 0.31 -10.41 5.00
N ASP A 255 1.59 -10.23 4.77
CA ASP A 255 2.18 -9.90 3.49
C ASP A 255 2.95 -11.12 3.01
N TYR A 256 2.59 -11.61 1.81
CA TYR A 256 3.24 -12.77 1.21
C TYR A 256 3.21 -12.64 -0.29
N SER A 257 4.32 -13.01 -0.94
CA SER A 257 4.42 -13.08 -2.40
C SER A 257 4.97 -14.44 -2.82
N ILE A 258 4.42 -14.98 -3.91
CA ILE A 258 4.80 -16.29 -4.47
C ILE A 258 4.66 -16.28 -5.99
N ASN A 259 5.65 -16.86 -6.67
CA ASN A 259 5.52 -17.23 -8.07
C ASN A 259 4.73 -18.54 -8.16
N TYR A 260 3.54 -18.49 -8.75
CA TYR A 260 2.71 -19.66 -8.99
C TYR A 260 2.51 -19.84 -10.50
N ARG A 261 3.03 -20.95 -11.03
CA ARG A 261 2.96 -21.31 -12.46
C ARG A 261 3.44 -20.20 -13.41
N GLY A 262 4.53 -19.52 -13.04
CA GLY A 262 5.13 -18.46 -13.87
C GLY A 262 4.44 -17.09 -13.76
N LYS A 263 3.48 -16.94 -12.84
CA LYS A 263 2.82 -15.66 -12.55
C LYS A 263 3.03 -15.28 -11.09
N GLU A 264 3.36 -14.01 -10.85
CA GLU A 264 3.52 -13.48 -9.49
C GLU A 264 2.16 -13.21 -8.84
N PHE A 265 2.00 -13.73 -7.62
CA PHE A 265 0.86 -13.47 -6.76
C PHE A 265 1.32 -12.88 -5.44
N CYS A 266 0.55 -11.95 -4.89
CA CYS A 266 0.71 -11.48 -3.53
C CYS A 266 -0.60 -11.53 -2.76
N LEU A 267 -0.48 -11.60 -1.44
CA LEU A 267 -1.58 -11.37 -0.53
C LEU A 267 -1.70 -9.86 -0.26
N TYR A 268 -2.75 -9.23 -0.78
CA TYR A 268 -3.03 -7.81 -0.59
C TYR A 268 -4.30 -7.62 0.25
N ARG A 269 -4.16 -7.05 1.45
CA ARG A 269 -5.28 -6.84 2.41
C ARG A 269 -6.14 -8.10 2.62
N GLY A 270 -5.51 -9.28 2.65
CA GLY A 270 -6.16 -10.57 2.82
C GLY A 270 -6.85 -11.15 1.59
N LYS A 271 -6.61 -10.59 0.39
CA LYS A 271 -7.06 -11.12 -0.89
C LYS A 271 -5.86 -11.42 -1.78
N TRP A 272 -5.92 -12.51 -2.53
CA TRP A 272 -4.90 -12.81 -3.53
C TRP A 272 -5.04 -11.86 -4.71
N ALA A 273 -3.92 -11.25 -5.07
CA ALA A 273 -3.81 -10.39 -6.23
C ALA A 273 -2.60 -10.81 -7.06
N SER A 274 -2.64 -10.49 -8.33
CA SER A 274 -1.51 -10.60 -9.24
C SER A 274 -1.28 -9.27 -9.92
N PHE A 275 -0.06 -9.06 -10.40
CA PHE A 275 0.33 -7.85 -11.08
C PHE A 275 0.63 -8.17 -12.54
N ASN A 276 0.30 -7.24 -13.44
CA ASN A 276 0.85 -7.31 -14.80
C ASN A 276 2.31 -6.81 -14.79
N GLN A 277 3.07 -7.14 -15.84
CA GLN A 277 4.48 -6.76 -15.94
C GLN A 277 4.66 -5.24 -15.82
N SER A 278 3.77 -4.47 -16.43
CA SER A 278 3.77 -3.01 -16.37
C SER A 278 3.70 -2.46 -14.94
N TYR A 279 3.01 -3.13 -14.03
CA TYR A 279 2.96 -2.76 -12.61
C TYR A 279 4.26 -3.09 -11.88
N ILE A 280 4.88 -4.22 -12.19
CA ILE A 280 6.20 -4.56 -11.65
C ILE A 280 7.24 -3.54 -12.12
N ASP A 281 7.26 -3.22 -13.42
CA ASP A 281 8.14 -2.21 -14.01
C ASP A 281 7.92 -0.84 -13.37
N PHE A 282 6.66 -0.49 -13.08
CA PHE A 282 6.31 0.73 -12.36
C PHE A 282 6.90 0.74 -10.94
N ILE A 283 6.73 -0.36 -10.17
CA ILE A 283 7.33 -0.48 -8.83
C ILE A 283 8.84 -0.33 -8.92
N GLU A 284 9.49 -1.04 -9.84
CA GLU A 284 10.95 -1.00 -9.99
C GLU A 284 11.46 0.41 -10.31
N LYS A 285 10.80 1.12 -11.25
CA LYS A 285 11.10 2.53 -11.55
C LYS A 285 10.88 3.43 -10.33
N GLY A 286 9.81 3.21 -9.57
CA GLY A 286 9.51 3.94 -8.34
C GLY A 286 10.60 3.73 -7.28
N ILE A 287 11.03 2.49 -7.06
CA ILE A 287 12.10 2.13 -6.12
C ILE A 287 13.43 2.79 -6.51
N VAL A 288 13.76 2.88 -7.79
CA VAL A 288 14.93 3.65 -8.23
C VAL A 288 14.86 5.11 -7.75
N GLN A 289 13.68 5.72 -7.76
CA GLN A 289 13.50 7.10 -7.27
C GLN A 289 13.55 7.20 -5.75
N VAL A 290 13.03 6.19 -5.04
CA VAL A 290 13.14 6.08 -3.57
C VAL A 290 14.60 5.96 -3.16
N ASN A 291 15.36 5.09 -3.82
CA ASN A 291 16.79 4.91 -3.54
C ASN A 291 17.59 6.20 -3.78
N LYS A 292 17.20 7.04 -4.75
CA LYS A 292 17.87 8.34 -5.02
C LYS A 292 17.72 9.36 -3.88
N CYS A 293 16.64 9.32 -3.11
CA CYS A 293 16.47 10.17 -1.93
C CYS A 293 16.80 9.44 -0.63
N THR A 294 17.44 8.27 -0.72
CA THR A 294 17.87 7.49 0.45
C THR A 294 19.36 7.65 0.65
N SER A 295 19.79 7.86 1.91
CA SER A 295 21.20 8.00 2.25
C SER A 295 21.50 7.32 3.59
N PHE A 296 22.69 6.73 3.69
CA PHE A 296 23.14 6.05 4.88
C PHE A 296 23.92 7.00 5.81
N TYR A 297 23.51 7.10 7.07
CA TYR A 297 24.07 7.99 8.07
C TYR A 297 24.64 7.16 9.23
N SER A 298 25.92 6.84 9.13
CA SER A 298 26.63 6.03 10.12
C SER A 298 26.77 6.71 11.48
N GLU A 299 26.74 8.03 11.50
CA GLU A 299 26.80 8.90 12.67
C GLU A 299 25.52 8.80 13.52
N TYR A 300 24.40 8.40 12.92
CA TYR A 300 23.14 8.14 13.61
C TYR A 300 23.02 6.69 14.06
N ASN A 301 24.08 5.88 13.97
CA ASN A 301 24.03 4.47 14.40
C ASN A 301 23.66 4.36 15.87
N LEU A 302 22.61 3.57 16.14
CA LEU A 302 22.17 3.31 17.50
C LEU A 302 23.12 2.33 18.16
N THR A 303 23.71 2.75 19.28
CA THR A 303 24.59 1.94 20.10
C THR A 303 24.20 2.04 21.57
N GLU A 304 24.65 1.09 22.38
CA GLU A 304 24.51 1.17 23.85
C GLU A 304 25.05 2.47 24.44
N LYS A 305 26.13 3.03 23.87
CA LYS A 305 26.70 4.30 24.32
C LYS A 305 25.76 5.47 24.01
N VAL A 306 25.19 5.49 22.81
CA VAL A 306 24.20 6.49 22.37
C VAL A 306 22.96 6.45 23.28
N LEU A 307 22.40 5.25 23.52
CA LEU A 307 21.24 5.09 24.40
C LEU A 307 21.53 5.53 25.83
N LYS A 308 22.72 5.21 26.38
CA LYS A 308 23.11 5.65 27.73
C LYS A 308 23.22 7.17 27.84
N LYS A 309 23.77 7.84 26.82
CA LYS A 309 23.83 9.31 26.77
C LYS A 309 22.42 9.91 26.74
N GLY A 310 21.57 9.42 25.85
CA GLY A 310 20.16 9.82 25.75
C GLY A 310 19.40 9.65 27.07
N ARG A 311 19.51 8.47 27.71
CA ARG A 311 18.89 8.21 29.03
C ARG A 311 19.44 9.11 30.13
N LYS A 312 20.73 9.49 30.08
CA LYS A 312 21.29 10.45 31.04
C LYS A 312 20.66 11.83 30.88
N ILE A 313 20.46 12.30 29.64
CA ILE A 313 19.77 13.57 29.36
C ILE A 313 18.33 13.51 29.88
N GLN A 314 17.62 12.42 29.56
CA GLN A 314 16.24 12.15 30.00
C GLN A 314 16.10 12.19 31.53
N THR A 315 16.99 11.49 32.25
CA THR A 315 16.92 11.36 33.72
C THR A 315 17.43 12.58 34.47
N SER A 316 18.28 13.40 33.85
CA SER A 316 18.78 14.64 34.46
C SER A 316 17.74 15.77 34.41
N ASN A 317 16.84 15.75 33.44
CA ASN A 317 15.81 16.79 33.23
C ASN A 317 14.39 16.22 33.36
N LYS A 318 14.07 15.62 34.51
CA LYS A 318 12.79 14.91 34.75
C LYS A 318 11.53 15.78 34.57
N ASN A 319 11.66 17.09 34.74
CA ASN A 319 10.55 18.03 34.60
C ASN A 319 10.31 18.44 33.14
N GLU A 320 11.28 18.23 32.25
CA GLU A 320 11.20 18.59 30.83
C GLU A 320 10.87 17.38 29.96
N TYR A 321 11.35 16.18 30.33
CA TYR A 321 11.25 14.97 29.51
C TYR A 321 10.46 13.84 30.16
N ASP A 322 9.67 13.16 29.34
CA ASP A 322 8.92 11.96 29.72
C ASP A 322 9.88 10.82 30.09
N GLN A 323 9.55 10.08 31.14
CA GLN A 323 10.36 8.95 31.63
C GLN A 323 9.91 7.62 31.01
N VAL A 324 9.91 7.55 29.69
CA VAL A 324 9.53 6.36 28.92
C VAL A 324 10.70 5.40 28.70
N ASN A 325 10.39 4.11 28.58
CA ASN A 325 11.39 3.04 28.57
C ASN A 325 11.86 2.57 27.19
N TYR A 326 11.14 2.94 26.12
CA TYR A 326 11.47 2.52 24.75
C TYR A 326 12.69 3.28 24.20
N ALA A 327 13.39 2.69 23.23
CA ALA A 327 14.70 3.16 22.78
C ALA A 327 14.68 4.46 21.95
N GLU A 328 13.57 4.72 21.24
CA GLU A 328 13.45 5.86 20.31
C GLU A 328 13.52 7.20 21.04
N TYR A 329 12.82 7.37 22.16
CA TYR A 329 12.80 8.62 22.91
C TYR A 329 14.19 9.08 23.40
N PRO A 330 14.98 8.27 24.14
CA PRO A 330 16.34 8.65 24.51
C PRO A 330 17.26 8.79 23.29
N PHE A 331 17.00 8.07 22.20
CA PHE A 331 17.75 8.26 20.96
C PHE A 331 17.48 9.64 20.33
N ASN A 332 16.23 10.07 20.27
CA ASN A 332 15.82 11.39 19.79
C ASN A 332 16.44 12.51 20.66
N LEU A 333 16.48 12.34 21.99
CA LEU A 333 17.17 13.27 22.89
C LEU A 333 18.69 13.35 22.64
N TYR A 334 19.33 12.23 22.32
CA TYR A 334 20.74 12.22 21.93
C TYR A 334 20.97 13.00 20.63
N LEU A 335 20.10 12.83 19.63
CA LEU A 335 20.20 13.54 18.36
C LEU A 335 19.99 15.05 18.55
N LYS A 336 19.01 15.44 19.37
CA LYS A 336 18.79 16.83 19.80
C LYS A 336 20.06 17.45 20.38
N ASP A 337 20.69 16.81 21.36
CA ASP A 337 21.88 17.32 22.05
C ASP A 337 23.13 17.36 21.15
N THR A 338 23.29 16.37 20.27
CA THR A 338 24.52 16.21 19.46
C THR A 338 24.48 17.05 18.18
N TYR A 339 23.31 17.15 17.55
CA TYR A 339 23.13 17.79 16.23
C TYR A 339 22.29 19.07 16.31
N ASN A 340 21.93 19.51 17.52
CA ASN A 340 21.15 20.72 17.77
C ASN A 340 19.78 20.71 17.06
N PHE A 341 19.17 19.53 16.93
CA PHE A 341 17.80 19.41 16.44
C PHE A 341 16.79 19.90 17.47
N ILE A 342 15.65 20.37 17.00
CA ILE A 342 14.50 20.70 17.86
C ILE A 342 13.74 19.41 18.18
N PHE A 343 13.52 19.15 19.47
CA PHE A 343 12.79 17.99 19.95
C PHE A 343 11.27 18.22 19.83
N LEU A 344 10.58 17.33 19.11
CA LEU A 344 9.14 17.40 18.85
C LEU A 344 8.38 16.14 19.29
N ASP A 345 9.08 15.04 19.52
CA ASP A 345 8.55 13.76 20.00
C ASP A 345 7.60 13.96 21.20
N ARG A 346 6.40 13.38 21.09
CA ARG A 346 5.28 13.47 22.05
C ARG A 346 4.75 14.86 22.38
N LYS A 347 5.10 15.91 21.64
CA LYS A 347 4.45 17.21 21.81
C LYS A 347 3.07 17.23 21.15
N ASN A 348 2.01 17.36 21.94
CA ASN A 348 0.62 17.36 21.48
C ASN A 348 -0.09 18.70 21.71
N ASP A 349 0.67 19.81 21.67
CA ASP A 349 0.22 21.14 22.13
C ASP A 349 -0.75 21.86 21.18
N HIS A 350 -1.21 21.21 20.11
CA HIS A 350 -2.11 21.78 19.12
C HIS A 350 -3.57 21.40 19.32
N GLU A 351 -4.48 22.35 19.08
CA GLU A 351 -5.92 22.14 19.30
C GLU A 351 -6.59 21.27 18.24
N TYR A 352 -5.98 21.15 17.05
CA TYR A 352 -6.61 20.58 15.87
C TYR A 352 -6.59 19.04 15.80
N PHE A 353 -5.54 18.37 16.30
CA PHE A 353 -5.44 16.90 16.25
C PHE A 353 -4.74 16.28 17.48
N LYS A 354 -5.41 16.34 18.64
CA LYS A 354 -4.88 15.88 19.95
C LYS A 354 -4.34 14.44 20.03
N ASN A 355 -4.62 13.59 19.03
CA ASN A 355 -4.23 12.19 19.00
C ASN A 355 -3.12 11.88 17.98
N VAL A 356 -2.56 12.90 17.33
CA VAL A 356 -1.61 12.74 16.23
C VAL A 356 -0.25 13.27 16.66
N GLU A 357 0.76 12.40 16.61
CA GLU A 357 2.15 12.80 16.79
C GLU A 357 2.62 13.59 15.56
N PHE A 358 3.01 14.86 15.78
CA PHE A 358 3.34 15.78 14.70
C PHE A 358 4.65 15.42 14.00
N ALA A 359 5.73 15.20 14.75
CA ALA A 359 7.03 14.74 14.28
C ALA A 359 7.89 14.36 15.49
N ASP A 360 9.02 13.69 15.27
CA ASP A 360 9.96 13.36 16.32
C ASP A 360 11.00 14.48 16.52
N LEU A 361 11.54 15.00 15.42
CA LEU A 361 12.62 15.98 15.41
C LEU A 361 12.44 17.01 14.28
N TYR A 362 13.05 18.17 14.43
CA TYR A 362 13.18 19.15 13.36
C TYR A 362 14.61 19.69 13.26
N ASP A 363 15.17 19.64 12.07
CA ASP A 363 16.46 20.25 11.74
C ASP A 363 16.20 21.63 11.12
N GLU A 364 16.53 22.68 11.87
CA GLU A 364 16.35 24.06 11.44
C GLU A 364 17.32 24.45 10.30
N GLN A 365 18.54 23.88 10.29
CA GLN A 365 19.55 24.19 9.28
C GLN A 365 19.12 23.68 7.90
N GLU A 366 18.62 22.44 7.86
CA GLU A 366 18.15 21.80 6.63
C GLU A 366 16.66 22.07 6.35
N GLN A 367 15.95 22.70 7.29
CA GLN A 367 14.50 22.90 7.29
C GLN A 367 13.75 21.56 7.09
N ALA A 368 14.21 20.53 7.80
CA ALA A 368 13.75 19.16 7.67
C ALA A 368 12.90 18.74 8.87
N LEU A 369 11.66 18.32 8.62
CA LEU A 369 10.81 17.68 9.61
C LEU A 369 11.06 16.18 9.57
N ILE A 370 11.45 15.58 10.69
CA ILE A 370 12.00 14.22 10.74
C ILE A 370 11.11 13.33 11.60
N HIS A 371 10.71 12.20 11.01
CA HIS A 371 10.07 11.09 11.73
C HIS A 371 11.10 9.98 11.96
N VAL A 372 11.21 9.49 13.19
CA VAL A 372 12.22 8.52 13.61
C VAL A 372 11.55 7.21 13.98
N LYS A 373 12.01 6.11 13.37
CA LYS A 373 11.62 4.76 13.81
C LYS A 373 12.79 3.80 13.89
N ILE A 374 12.83 3.02 14.97
CA ILE A 374 13.84 2.00 15.23
C ILE A 374 13.19 0.62 15.11
N GLY A 375 13.61 -0.17 14.13
CA GLY A 375 13.16 -1.56 14.04
C GLY A 375 13.24 -2.19 12.64
N SER A 376 12.12 -2.76 12.21
CA SER A 376 11.98 -3.59 11.00
C SER A 376 10.90 -3.05 10.07
N THR A 377 10.49 -3.82 9.06
CA THR A 377 9.46 -3.42 8.07
C THR A 377 8.21 -2.77 8.67
N PRO A 378 7.62 -3.24 9.77
CA PRO A 378 6.45 -2.61 10.38
C PRO A 378 6.71 -1.18 10.85
N ASP A 379 7.87 -0.96 11.47
CA ASP A 379 8.29 0.35 11.99
C ASP A 379 8.52 1.33 10.83
N ILE A 380 9.07 0.85 9.70
CA ILE A 380 9.18 1.63 8.46
C ILE A 380 7.80 2.08 7.97
N ARG A 381 6.84 1.16 7.90
CA ARG A 381 5.48 1.49 7.41
C ARG A 381 4.75 2.44 8.36
N TYR A 382 4.97 2.31 9.66
CA TYR A 382 4.46 3.26 10.63
C TYR A 382 5.05 4.67 10.43
N CYS A 383 6.36 4.75 10.21
CA CYS A 383 7.04 6.00 9.87
C CYS A 383 6.45 6.65 8.62
N ILE A 384 6.19 5.85 7.56
CA ILE A 384 5.55 6.32 6.32
C ILE A 384 4.20 6.99 6.62
N GLN A 385 3.35 6.36 7.42
CA GLN A 385 2.02 6.90 7.73
C GLN A 385 2.08 8.15 8.61
N GLN A 386 2.93 8.17 9.64
CA GLN A 386 3.14 9.36 10.47
C GLN A 386 3.64 10.54 9.63
N SER A 387 4.58 10.27 8.73
CA SER A 387 5.14 11.27 7.84
C SER A 387 4.12 11.83 6.86
N LEU A 388 3.31 10.97 6.23
CA LEU A 388 2.22 11.41 5.35
C LEU A 388 1.20 12.26 6.09
N HIS A 389 0.74 11.77 7.24
CA HIS A 389 -0.32 12.43 7.98
C HIS A 389 0.12 13.81 8.50
N SER A 390 1.36 13.92 9.00
CA SER A 390 1.94 15.20 9.38
C SER A 390 2.02 16.16 8.20
N ALA A 391 2.55 15.70 7.05
CA ALA A 391 2.66 16.51 5.84
C ALA A 391 1.31 17.06 5.36
N GLU A 392 0.26 16.26 5.39
CA GLU A 392 -1.09 16.71 5.05
C GLU A 392 -1.61 17.78 6.03
N ILE A 393 -1.35 17.60 7.33
CA ILE A 393 -1.77 18.53 8.39
C ILE A 393 -1.11 19.89 8.19
N PHE A 394 0.22 19.99 8.16
CA PHE A 394 0.85 21.31 8.07
C PHE A 394 0.78 21.93 6.67
N ASN A 395 0.47 21.15 5.63
CA ASN A 395 0.14 21.70 4.31
C ASN A 395 -1.26 22.36 4.27
N THR A 396 -2.22 21.83 5.03
CA THR A 396 -3.59 22.37 5.07
C THR A 396 -3.80 23.39 6.19
N GLN A 397 -3.05 23.26 7.29
CA GLN A 397 -3.15 24.08 8.49
C GLN A 397 -1.75 24.54 8.93
N SER A 398 -1.15 25.43 8.14
CA SER A 398 0.24 25.89 8.35
C SER A 398 0.49 26.52 9.72
N ASP A 399 -0.53 27.04 10.41
CA ASP A 399 -0.39 27.64 11.74
C ASP A 399 0.04 26.62 12.82
N VAL A 400 -0.17 25.32 12.59
CA VAL A 400 0.32 24.27 13.48
C VAL A 400 1.85 24.33 13.64
N LEU A 401 2.58 24.75 12.61
CA LEU A 401 4.03 24.86 12.64
C LEU A 401 4.50 25.88 13.69
N LYS A 402 3.74 26.98 13.86
CA LYS A 402 4.06 28.03 14.84
C LYS A 402 3.95 27.52 16.27
N VAL A 403 2.99 26.63 16.54
CA VAL A 403 2.82 25.99 17.87
C VAL A 403 4.09 25.23 18.27
N TYR A 404 4.76 24.61 17.29
CA TYR A 404 5.97 23.82 17.50
C TYR A 404 7.27 24.60 17.32
N GLY A 405 7.21 25.92 17.12
CA GLY A 405 8.39 26.75 16.85
C GLY A 405 9.06 26.43 15.50
N VAL A 406 8.32 25.83 14.57
CA VAL A 406 8.80 25.51 13.22
C VAL A 406 8.48 26.66 12.28
N ASN A 407 9.51 27.33 11.78
CA ASN A 407 9.33 28.50 10.91
C ASN A 407 9.01 28.11 9.46
N ARG A 408 9.66 27.07 8.94
CA ARG A 408 9.53 26.61 7.56
C ARG A 408 9.91 25.14 7.41
N VAL A 409 9.16 24.41 6.61
CA VAL A 409 9.50 23.04 6.20
C VAL A 409 9.83 23.03 4.71
N LYS A 410 11.03 22.58 4.38
CA LYS A 410 11.48 22.35 2.99
C LYS A 410 11.58 20.85 2.70
N LYS A 411 12.06 20.08 3.69
CA LYS A 411 12.25 18.64 3.60
C LYS A 411 11.33 17.90 4.55
N VAL A 412 10.82 16.76 4.12
CA VAL A 412 10.13 15.79 4.99
C VAL A 412 10.96 14.52 4.99
N ALA A 413 11.50 14.17 6.15
CA ALA A 413 12.49 13.12 6.31
C ALA A 413 11.95 11.95 7.14
N MET A 414 12.36 10.74 6.79
CA MET A 414 12.20 9.55 7.62
C MET A 414 13.58 9.05 8.03
N LEU A 415 13.89 9.05 9.32
CA LEU A 415 15.06 8.40 9.90
C LEU A 415 14.71 6.99 10.36
N LEU A 416 15.22 6.01 9.62
CA LEU A 416 14.96 4.59 9.84
C LEU A 416 16.23 3.93 10.38
N VAL A 417 16.19 3.51 11.64
CA VAL A 417 17.28 2.78 12.29
C VAL A 417 16.96 1.28 12.25
N LEU A 418 17.71 0.54 11.44
CA LEU A 418 17.37 -0.82 11.05
C LEU A 418 18.40 -1.85 11.56
N GLN A 419 17.90 -3.03 11.95
CA GLN A 419 18.76 -4.18 12.29
C GLN A 419 19.17 -5.00 11.05
N THR A 420 18.45 -4.84 9.94
CA THR A 420 18.51 -5.76 8.80
C THR A 420 19.69 -5.51 7.86
N LYS A 421 20.41 -6.60 7.55
CA LYS A 421 21.44 -6.65 6.50
C LYS A 421 20.86 -6.65 5.07
N ASN A 422 19.55 -6.83 4.92
CA ASN A 422 18.94 -7.08 3.61
C ASN A 422 18.71 -5.79 2.80
N LEU A 423 18.55 -4.64 3.46
CA LEU A 423 18.42 -3.34 2.82
C LEU A 423 19.78 -2.63 2.65
N ILE A 424 20.72 -2.87 3.57
CA ILE A 424 22.03 -2.23 3.59
C ILE A 424 23.07 -3.20 3.00
N GLY A 425 23.55 -2.90 1.80
CA GLY A 425 24.64 -3.64 1.15
C GLY A 425 25.93 -3.64 1.98
N LYS A 426 26.85 -4.55 1.62
CA LYS A 426 28.18 -4.64 2.28
C LYS A 426 29.01 -3.38 2.07
N ASP A 427 28.73 -2.65 1.00
CA ASP A 427 29.24 -1.35 0.60
C ASP A 427 28.61 -0.17 1.37
N GLY A 428 27.60 -0.41 2.20
CA GLY A 428 26.85 0.64 2.90
C GLY A 428 25.77 1.30 2.03
N LEU A 429 25.57 0.86 0.78
CA LEU A 429 24.50 1.37 -0.07
C LEU A 429 23.16 0.76 0.35
N VAL A 430 22.16 1.62 0.49
CA VAL A 430 20.79 1.18 0.78
C VAL A 430 20.06 0.92 -0.52
N ASP A 431 19.38 -0.21 -0.58
CA ASP A 431 18.60 -0.60 -1.75
C ASP A 431 17.27 -1.26 -1.34
N PHE A 432 16.18 -0.52 -1.52
CA PHE A 432 14.82 -1.00 -1.26
C PHE A 432 14.36 -2.09 -2.25
N SER A 433 15.06 -2.29 -3.38
CA SER A 433 14.73 -3.36 -4.33
C SER A 433 14.88 -4.75 -3.71
N LYS A 434 15.80 -4.89 -2.74
CA LYS A 434 16.10 -6.13 -2.01
C LYS A 434 15.02 -6.51 -0.99
N ASN A 435 14.05 -5.64 -0.72
CA ASN A 435 12.93 -5.99 0.13
C ASN A 435 11.96 -6.93 -0.60
N ASN A 436 11.55 -8.03 0.03
CA ASN A 436 10.61 -8.97 -0.59
C ASN A 436 9.14 -8.53 -0.49
N SER A 437 8.82 -7.57 0.39
CA SER A 437 7.45 -7.04 0.50
C SER A 437 7.17 -6.07 -0.64
N ILE A 438 6.40 -6.53 -1.63
CA ILE A 438 5.82 -5.68 -2.68
C ILE A 438 4.97 -4.57 -2.04
N TYR A 439 4.27 -4.88 -0.94
CA TYR A 439 3.39 -3.91 -0.31
C TYR A 439 4.16 -2.75 0.34
N LEU A 440 5.27 -3.03 1.03
CA LEU A 440 6.18 -1.97 1.51
C LEU A 440 6.68 -1.11 0.34
N LYS A 441 7.06 -1.73 -0.79
CA LYS A 441 7.52 -1.01 -1.98
C LYS A 441 6.45 -0.06 -2.50
N ILE A 442 5.20 -0.50 -2.55
CA ILE A 442 4.06 0.35 -2.96
C ILE A 442 3.90 1.54 -2.00
N GLU A 443 3.92 1.29 -0.68
CA GLU A 443 3.71 2.33 0.33
C GLU A 443 4.79 3.40 0.33
N ILE A 444 6.07 3.00 0.17
CA ILE A 444 7.17 3.97 0.15
C ILE A 444 7.21 4.78 -1.15
N ILE A 445 6.74 4.21 -2.26
CA ILE A 445 6.53 4.95 -3.52
C ILE A 445 5.37 5.94 -3.39
N ASP A 446 4.27 5.56 -2.74
CA ASP A 446 3.13 6.44 -2.47
C ASP A 446 3.56 7.61 -1.56
N TRP A 447 4.33 7.33 -0.51
CA TRP A 447 4.97 8.35 0.32
C TRP A 447 5.78 9.35 -0.50
N LEU A 448 6.73 8.85 -1.30
CA LEU A 448 7.60 9.68 -2.14
C LEU A 448 6.77 10.60 -3.06
N THR A 449 5.73 10.04 -3.67
CA THR A 449 4.88 10.73 -4.64
C THR A 449 4.07 11.82 -3.95
N LYS A 450 3.41 11.51 -2.83
CA LYS A 450 2.59 12.46 -2.07
C LYS A 450 3.40 13.61 -1.50
N ILE A 451 4.55 13.34 -0.88
CA ILE A 451 5.43 14.38 -0.33
C ILE A 451 5.85 15.38 -1.43
N ARG A 452 6.18 14.88 -2.62
CA ARG A 452 6.50 15.74 -3.79
C ARG A 452 5.28 16.52 -4.30
N MET A 453 4.10 15.90 -4.33
CA MET A 453 2.86 16.58 -4.74
C MET A 453 2.48 17.71 -3.79
N LEU A 454 2.79 17.58 -2.51
CA LEU A 454 2.62 18.64 -1.51
C LEU A 454 3.71 19.74 -1.60
N GLY A 455 4.69 19.59 -2.50
CA GLY A 455 5.74 20.59 -2.75
C GLY A 455 6.98 20.46 -1.86
N TYR A 456 7.12 19.36 -1.11
CA TYR A 456 8.27 19.13 -0.22
C TYR A 456 9.33 18.23 -0.86
N ILE A 457 10.55 18.30 -0.33
CA ILE A 457 11.65 17.42 -0.71
C ILE A 457 11.63 16.17 0.19
N PRO A 458 11.37 14.98 -0.36
CA PRO A 458 11.42 13.73 0.42
C PRO A 458 12.88 13.34 0.69
N GLU A 459 13.14 12.85 1.91
CA GLU A 459 14.46 12.35 2.31
C GLU A 459 14.31 11.10 3.20
N ILE A 460 15.12 10.07 2.95
CA ILE A 460 15.15 8.86 3.76
C ILE A 460 16.57 8.68 4.32
N LEU A 461 16.68 8.81 5.62
CA LEU A 461 17.92 8.66 6.37
C LEU A 461 17.95 7.24 6.93
N ILE A 462 18.97 6.46 6.62
CA ILE A 462 19.07 5.06 7.08
C ILE A 462 20.27 4.93 8.00
N SER A 463 20.07 4.24 9.11
CA SER A 463 21.09 4.00 10.13
C SER A 463 20.99 2.56 10.65
N ARG A 464 22.02 2.07 11.36
CA ARG A 464 22.05 0.72 11.93
C ARG A 464 21.73 0.72 13.42
N ASP A 465 20.92 -0.26 13.83
CA ASP A 465 20.83 -0.68 15.23
C ASP A 465 21.93 -1.70 15.56
N LEU A 466 22.91 -1.28 16.35
CA LEU A 466 24.07 -2.07 16.75
C LEU A 466 23.99 -2.58 18.20
N THR A 467 22.88 -2.33 18.90
CA THR A 467 22.72 -2.65 20.33
C THR A 467 22.82 -4.16 20.61
N LYS A 468 22.32 -5.01 19.71
CA LYS A 468 22.30 -6.49 19.87
C LYS A 468 23.47 -7.24 19.22
N SER A 469 24.50 -6.53 18.72
CA SER A 469 25.58 -7.15 17.93
C SER A 469 26.62 -7.97 18.72
N LYS A 470 26.46 -8.15 20.04
CA LYS A 470 27.47 -8.78 20.91
C LYS A 470 27.23 -10.24 21.33
N ASP A 471 26.10 -10.88 21.01
CA ASP A 471 25.82 -12.25 21.51
C ASP A 471 26.09 -13.41 20.53
N LYS A 472 26.99 -13.24 19.55
CA LYS A 472 27.54 -14.36 18.74
C LYS A 472 29.06 -14.43 18.75
N LYS A 473 29.66 -14.27 19.93
CA LYS A 473 31.00 -14.81 20.22
C LYS A 473 30.92 -15.61 21.52
N LYS A 474 30.32 -16.80 21.44
CA LYS A 474 30.57 -17.90 22.38
C LYS A 474 30.28 -19.22 21.68
N ASN A 475 31.30 -20.08 21.76
CA ASN A 475 31.39 -21.47 21.30
C ASN A 475 31.79 -21.64 19.83
N ASP A 476 33.06 -21.35 19.56
CA ASP A 476 33.90 -22.30 18.82
C ASP A 476 34.24 -23.47 19.75
#